data_AF-A0A9E4PSL5-F1
#
_entry.id   AF-A0A9E4PSL5-F1
#
_cell.length_a   1.000
_cell.length_b   1.000
_cell.length_c   1.000
_cell.angle_alpha   90.00
_cell.angle_beta   90.00
_cell.angle_gamma   90.00
#
_symmetry.space_group_name_H-M   'P 1'
#
loop_
_entity.id
_entity.type
_entity.pdbx_description
1 polymer ?
#
loop_
_entity_poly.entity_id
_entity_poly.type
_entity_poly.pdbx_seq_one_letter_code
_entity_poly.pdbx_strand_id
1 'polypeptide(L)' 'MLSPGDAFGEMAFLLERPRSRDVYAATDGVDILSLSEAQLRKMISSDPAIAARLLLNVSKMLCRRILEEC' A
#
# COMPACT_ATOMS: atom_id res chain seq x y z
N MET A 1 10.83 -9.21 6.89
CA MET A 1 10.53 -8.37 8.08
C MET A 1 10.31 -6.96 7.57
N LEU A 2 9.27 -6.26 8.03
CA LEU A 2 8.99 -4.89 7.59
C LEU A 2 9.78 -3.90 8.47
N SER A 3 10.26 -2.84 7.86
CA SER A 3 11.02 -1.75 8.49
C SER A 3 10.35 -0.40 8.22
N PRO A 4 10.72 0.67 8.96
CA PRO A 4 10.18 2.01 8.70
C PRO A 4 10.34 2.41 7.22
N GLY A 5 9.24 2.85 6.62
CA GLY A 5 9.18 3.21 5.20
C GLY A 5 8.62 2.11 4.29
N ASP A 6 8.53 0.87 4.76
CA ASP A 6 7.85 -0.20 4.02
C ASP A 6 6.33 0.00 4.05
N ALA A 7 5.66 -0.33 2.94
CA ALA A 7 4.20 -0.43 2.89
C ALA A 7 3.76 -1.86 2.62
N PHE A 8 2.60 -2.24 3.13
CA PHE A 8 2.00 -3.56 2.96
C PHE A 8 0.49 -3.42 2.68
N GLY A 9 -0.14 -4.51 2.20
CA GLY A 9 -1.57 -4.53 1.86
C GLY A 9 -1.88 -3.98 0.46
N GLU A 10 -0.86 -3.53 -0.28
CA GLU A 10 -0.96 -3.01 -1.64
C GLU A 10 -1.49 -4.06 -2.63
N MET A 11 -1.20 -5.35 -2.42
CA MET A 11 -1.72 -6.43 -3.25
C MET A 11 -3.24 -6.50 -3.21
N ALA A 12 -3.81 -6.54 -1.99
CA ALA A 12 -5.25 -6.59 -1.80
C ALA A 12 -5.91 -5.32 -2.36
N PHE A 13 -5.25 -4.18 -2.16
CA PHE A 13 -5.70 -2.88 -2.63
C PHE A 13 -5.73 -2.74 -4.15
N LEU A 14 -4.66 -3.12 -4.86
CA LEU A 14 -4.53 -2.94 -6.31
C LEU A 14 -5.21 -4.06 -7.12
N LEU A 15 -5.18 -5.29 -6.61
CA LEU A 15 -5.66 -6.47 -7.35
C LEU A 15 -7.09 -6.86 -6.99
N GLU A 16 -7.72 -6.15 -6.05
CA GLU A 16 -9.07 -6.44 -5.53
C GLU A 16 -9.20 -7.91 -5.07
N ARG A 17 -8.18 -8.41 -4.36
CA ARG A 17 -8.13 -9.77 -3.81
C ARG A 17 -8.14 -9.77 -2.29
N PRO A 18 -8.57 -10.87 -1.65
CA PRO A 18 -8.41 -11.03 -0.20
C PRO A 18 -6.97 -10.78 0.26
N ARG A 19 -6.80 -10.35 1.53
CA ARG A 19 -5.46 -10.18 2.11
C ARG A 19 -4.65 -11.47 1.97
N SER A 20 -3.46 -11.34 1.39
CA SER A 20 -2.57 -12.48 1.13
C SER A 20 -1.88 -12.99 2.39
N ARG A 21 -1.64 -12.11 3.36
CA ARG A 21 -0.90 -12.40 4.60
C ARG A 21 -1.42 -11.53 5.75
N ASP A 22 -1.27 -12.03 6.97
CA ASP A 22 -1.43 -11.23 8.18
C ASP A 22 -0.14 -10.47 8.52
N VAL A 23 -0.31 -9.33 9.18
CA VAL A 23 0.78 -8.47 9.63
C VAL A 23 0.54 -8.16 11.10
N TYR A 24 1.56 -8.40 11.92
CA TYR A 24 1.55 -8.15 13.35
C TYR A 24 2.68 -7.15 13.66
N ALA A 25 2.43 -6.23 14.59
CA ALA A 25 3.49 -5.39 15.13
C ALA A 25 4.46 -6.28 15.92
N ALA A 26 5.73 -6.29 15.52
CA ALA A 26 6.76 -7.10 16.17
C ALA A 26 7.24 -6.48 17.49
N THR A 27 7.05 -5.17 17.65
CA THR A 27 7.45 -4.38 18.82
C THR A 27 6.36 -3.39 19.17
N ASP A 28 6.43 -2.85 20.39
CA ASP A 28 5.61 -1.69 20.78
C ASP A 28 6.04 -0.41 20.04
N GLY A 29 5.18 0.60 20.08
CA GLY A 29 5.48 1.93 19.51
C GLY A 29 5.55 1.96 17.98
N VAL A 30 4.88 1.04 17.30
CA VAL A 30 4.79 1.02 15.83
C VAL A 30 3.67 1.93 15.36
N ASP A 31 4.03 2.99 14.63
CA ASP A 31 3.09 3.88 13.96
C ASP A 31 2.93 3.51 12.49
N ILE A 32 1.70 3.58 11.99
CA ILE A 32 1.36 3.23 10.62
C ILE A 32 0.55 4.34 9.98
N LEU A 33 0.91 4.72 8.75
CA LEU A 33 0.06 5.55 7.92
C LEU A 33 -0.89 4.64 7.12
N SER A 34 -2.19 4.74 7.39
CA SER A 34 -3.21 3.98 6.66
C SER A 34 -3.84 4.81 5.53
N LEU A 35 -3.91 4.23 4.35
CA LEU A 35 -4.73 4.74 3.24
C LEU A 35 -5.88 3.78 2.96
N SER A 36 -7.11 4.24 3.17
CA SER A 36 -8.32 3.51 2.82
C SER A 36 -8.74 3.75 1.38
N GLU A 37 -9.54 2.83 0.83
CA GLU A 37 -10.17 2.99 -0.48
C GLU A 37 -11.02 4.27 -0.54
N ALA A 38 -11.76 4.59 0.52
CA ALA A 38 -12.57 5.81 0.60
C ALA A 38 -11.70 7.08 0.49
N GLN A 39 -10.54 7.11 1.14
CA GLN A 39 -9.59 8.23 1.03
C GLN A 39 -9.01 8.33 -0.39
N LEU A 40 -8.67 7.20 -1.02
CA LEU A 40 -8.23 7.21 -2.41
C LEU A 40 -9.33 7.73 -3.34
N ARG A 41 -10.57 7.24 -3.21
CA ARG A 41 -11.71 7.70 -4.03
C ARG A 41 -11.93 9.20 -3.88
N LYS A 42 -11.87 9.71 -2.66
CA LYS A 42 -11.93 11.15 -2.40
C LYS A 42 -10.80 11.90 -3.10
N MET A 43 -9.57 11.37 -3.05
CA MET A 43 -8.41 11.98 -3.70
C MET A 43 -8.56 11.98 -5.23
N ILE A 44 -9.06 10.90 -5.83
CA ILE A 44 -9.34 10.81 -7.26
C ILE A 44 -10.34 11.92 -7.67
N SER A 45 -11.37 12.17 -6.87
CA SER A 45 -12.35 13.21 -7.16
C SER A 45 -11.80 14.63 -6.93
N SER A 46 -10.95 14.84 -5.93
CA SER A 46 -10.45 16.18 -5.58
C SER A 46 -9.23 16.62 -6.39
N ASP A 47 -8.28 15.70 -6.62
CA ASP A 47 -7.05 15.94 -7.39
C ASP A 47 -6.60 14.64 -8.09
N PRO A 48 -7.07 14.41 -9.33
CA PRO A 48 -6.74 13.22 -10.10
C PRO A 48 -5.23 13.06 -10.37
N ALA A 49 -4.48 14.16 -10.49
CA ALA A 49 -3.05 14.11 -10.82
C ALA A 49 -2.24 13.59 -9.63
N ILE A 50 -2.59 14.01 -8.41
CA ILE A 50 -1.98 13.46 -7.18
C ILE A 50 -2.38 11.99 -7.01
N ALA A 51 -3.65 11.65 -7.21
CA ALA A 51 -4.12 10.27 -7.10
C ALA A 51 -3.39 9.33 -8.08
N ALA A 52 -3.22 9.76 -9.33
CA ALA A 52 -2.48 8.99 -10.33
C ALA A 52 -1.02 8.76 -9.94
N ARG A 53 -0.34 9.78 -9.41
CA ARG A 53 1.04 9.65 -8.91
C ARG A 53 1.14 8.69 -7.72
N LEU A 54 0.19 8.75 -6.80
CA LEU A 54 0.12 7.83 -5.67
C LEU A 54 -0.06 6.39 -6.15
N LEU A 55 -1.06 6.13 -7.00
CA LEU A 55 -1.33 4.81 -7.57
C LEU A 55 -0.13 4.25 -8.34
N LEU A 56 0.54 5.07 -9.16
CA LEU A 56 1.76 4.65 -9.87
C LEU A 56 2.86 4.21 -8.89
N ASN A 57 3.05 4.95 -7.79
CA ASN A 57 4.05 4.59 -6.79
C ASN A 57 3.68 3.30 -6.06
N VAL A 58 2.41 3.10 -5.70
CA VAL A 58 1.93 1.85 -5.08
C VAL A 58 2.13 0.67 -6.04
N SER A 59 1.84 0.82 -7.33
CA SER A 59 2.10 -0.21 -8.34
C SER A 59 3.59 -0.55 -8.45
N LYS A 60 4.48 0.46 -8.43
CA LYS A 60 5.94 0.23 -8.43
C LYS A 60 6.41 -0.55 -7.20
N MET A 61 5.81 -0.32 -6.03
CA MET A 61 6.13 -1.08 -4.82
C MET A 61 5.77 -2.55 -4.98
N LEU A 62 4.59 -2.85 -5.52
CA LEU A 62 4.20 -4.23 -5.82
C LEU A 62 5.17 -4.89 -6.84
N CYS A 63 5.52 -4.17 -7.91
CA CYS A 63 6.49 -4.68 -8.89
C CYS A 63 7.84 -5.02 -8.25
N ARG A 64 8.37 -4.16 -7.35
CA ARG A 64 9.63 -4.47 -6.63
C ARG A 64 9.51 -5.73 -5.81
N ARG A 65 8.43 -5.89 -5.04
CA ARG A 65 8.19 -7.08 -4.23
C ARG A 65 8.17 -8.36 -5.07
N ILE A 66 7.52 -8.33 -6.23
CA ILE A 66 7.48 -9.49 -7.14
C ILE A 66 8.88 -9.84 -7.64
N LEU A 67 9.71 -8.84 -7.97
CA LEU A 67 11.08 -9.07 -8.43
C LEU A 67 12.01 -9.58 -7.31
N GLU A 68 11.76 -9.21 -6.07
CA GLU A 68 12.54 -9.65 -4.89
C GLU A 68 12.11 -11.03 -4.36
N GLU A 69 10.87 -11.47 -4.65
CA GLU A 69 10.36 -12.81 -4.30
C GLU A 69 10.65 -13.87 -5.40
N CYS A 70 11.24 -13.49 -6.55
CA CYS A 70 11.73 -14.38 -7.61
C CYS A 70 13.23 -14.68 -7.47
#